data_AF-A0A1Q8SUL8-F1
#
_entry.id   AF-A0A1Q8SUL8-F1
#
_cell.length_a   1.000
_cell.length_b   1.000
_cell.length_c   1.000
_cell.angle_alpha   90.00
_cell.angle_beta   90.00
_cell.angle_gamma   90.00
#
_symmetry.space_group_name_H-M   'P 1'
#
loop_
_entity.id
_entity.type
_entity.pdbx_description
1 polymer ?
#
loop_
_entity_poly.entity_id
_entity_poly.type
_entity_poly.pdbx_seq_one_letter_code
_entity_poly.pdbx_strand_id
1 'polypeptide(L)'
;MTSPQRPKPGADEPTRTVLRLIGSFAAPVVVYLVGWELVAQLILPGVAAGGREFVINLFSVLIPFVGVLLSVYLAGIKAGRLMGGGVMAIFFLYLYTSSGVVFSWLPVALTLGGIALAVLAARYCPTLKPDLGGAFG
;
A
#
# COMPACT_ATOMS: atom_id res chain seq x y z
N MET A 1 45.10 10.44 -5.26
CA MET A 1 43.63 10.62 -5.30
C MET A 1 43.01 9.56 -4.41
N THR A 2 42.62 9.92 -3.20
CA THR A 2 42.05 9.01 -2.21
C THR A 2 40.55 8.92 -2.50
N SER A 3 40.11 7.81 -3.07
CA SER A 3 38.67 7.52 -3.19
C SER A 3 38.05 7.55 -1.79
N PRO A 4 36.95 8.28 -1.55
CA PRO A 4 36.28 8.23 -0.25
C PRO A 4 35.77 6.79 -0.04
N GLN A 5 36.31 6.11 0.97
CA GLN A 5 35.79 4.82 1.43
C GLN A 5 34.32 4.99 1.80
N ARG A 6 33.43 4.20 1.18
CA ARG A 6 32.03 4.09 1.63
C ARG A 6 32.03 3.75 3.12
N PRO A 7 31.22 4.41 3.96
CA PRO A 7 31.12 4.07 5.36
C PRO A 7 30.72 2.60 5.48
N LYS A 8 31.39 1.84 6.35
CA LYS A 8 30.96 0.50 6.74
C LYS A 8 29.51 0.61 7.25
N PRO A 9 28.58 -0.26 6.82
CA PRO A 9 27.23 -0.26 7.35
C PRO A 9 27.28 -0.41 8.87
N GLY A 10 26.52 0.42 9.58
CA GLY A 10 26.37 0.27 11.03
C GLY A 10 25.70 -1.08 11.34
N ALA A 11 25.98 -1.67 12.50
CA ALA A 11 25.41 -2.97 12.89
C ALA A 11 23.86 -3.02 12.84
N ASP A 12 23.21 -1.86 12.88
CA ASP A 12 21.74 -1.71 12.86
C ASP A 12 21.14 -1.61 11.45
N GLU A 13 21.98 -1.45 10.42
CA GLU A 13 21.58 -1.26 9.03
C GLU A 13 20.86 -2.47 8.38
N PRO A 14 21.30 -3.73 8.61
CA PRO A 14 20.54 -4.90 8.15
C PRO A 14 19.18 -5.03 8.87
N THR A 15 19.13 -4.80 10.17
CA THR A 15 17.89 -4.85 10.97
C THR A 15 16.88 -3.81 10.48
N ARG A 16 17.33 -2.59 10.20
CA ARG A 16 16.48 -1.51 9.65
C ARG A 16 15.94 -1.86 8.26
N THR A 17 16.74 -2.52 7.43
CA THR A 17 16.36 -2.97 6.09
C THR A 17 15.27 -4.02 6.17
N VAL A 18 15.43 -5.04 7.03
CA VAL A 18 14.44 -6.10 7.26
C VAL A 18 13.13 -5.52 7.80
N LEU A 19 13.20 -4.63 8.80
CA LEU A 19 12.03 -3.96 9.35
C LEU A 19 11.26 -3.14 8.29
N ARG A 20 11.97 -2.43 7.42
CA ARG A 20 11.34 -1.70 6.30
C ARG A 20 10.68 -2.64 5.30
N LEU A 21 11.29 -3.80 5.03
CA LEU A 21 10.72 -4.82 4.14
C LEU A 21 9.42 -5.39 4.72
N ILE A 22 9.46 -5.86 5.97
CA ILE A 22 8.27 -6.36 6.70
C ILE A 22 7.19 -5.29 6.74
N GLY A 23 7.56 -4.07 7.13
CA GLY A 23 6.64 -2.94 7.19
C GLY A 23 6.02 -2.64 5.83
N SER A 24 6.78 -2.68 4.74
CA SER A 24 6.26 -2.44 3.39
C SER A 24 5.32 -3.54 2.88
N PHE A 25 5.49 -4.77 3.37
CA PHE A 25 4.59 -5.88 3.06
C PHE A 25 3.30 -5.80 3.89
N ALA A 26 3.40 -5.45 5.17
CA ALA A 26 2.26 -5.38 6.08
C ALA A 26 1.42 -4.10 5.88
N ALA A 27 2.05 -2.99 5.51
CA ALA A 27 1.41 -1.68 5.33
C ALA A 27 0.08 -1.71 4.54
N PRO A 28 -0.01 -2.29 3.33
CA PRO A 28 -1.24 -2.25 2.55
C PRO A 28 -2.37 -3.04 3.23
N VAL A 29 -2.05 -4.17 3.86
CA VAL A 29 -3.01 -5.01 4.58
C VAL A 29 -3.55 -4.29 5.82
N VAL A 30 -2.65 -3.75 6.64
CA VAL A 30 -3.02 -3.03 7.87
C VAL A 30 -3.84 -1.79 7.55
N VAL A 31 -3.42 -0.99 6.55
CA VAL A 31 -4.17 0.18 6.08
C VAL A 31 -5.54 -0.22 5.56
N TYR A 32 -5.65 -1.35 4.85
CA TYR A 32 -6.95 -1.82 4.37
C TYR A 32 -7.92 -2.16 5.49
N LEU A 33 -7.47 -3.00 6.44
CA LEU A 33 -8.32 -3.45 7.54
C LEU A 33 -8.71 -2.29 8.45
N VAL A 34 -7.73 -1.51 8.91
CA VAL A 34 -7.98 -0.38 9.82
C VAL A 34 -8.76 0.72 9.10
N GLY A 35 -8.45 0.99 7.83
CA GLY A 35 -9.15 2.00 7.04
C GLY A 35 -10.63 1.68 6.91
N TRP A 36 -10.98 0.44 6.60
CA TRP A 36 -12.38 0.03 6.51
C TRP A 36 -13.09 0.02 7.85
N GLU A 37 -12.42 -0.40 8.93
CA GLU A 37 -12.99 -0.33 10.28
C GLU A 37 -13.32 1.13 10.66
N LEU A 38 -12.41 2.05 10.41
CA LEU A 38 -12.63 3.48 10.67
C LEU A 38 -13.75 4.06 9.80
N VAL A 39 -13.80 3.72 8.51
CA VAL A 39 -14.88 4.16 7.63
C VAL A 39 -16.23 3.62 8.12
N ALA A 40 -16.29 2.35 8.51
CA ALA A 40 -17.50 1.69 8.98
C ALA A 40 -18.01 2.27 10.30
N GLN A 41 -17.11 2.56 11.24
CA GLN A 41 -17.49 3.05 12.57
C GLN A 41 -17.70 4.57 12.61
N LEU A 42 -16.91 5.35 11.87
CA LEU A 42 -16.86 6.81 12.05
C LEU A 42 -17.52 7.58 10.90
N ILE A 43 -17.51 7.03 9.68
CA ILE A 43 -17.96 7.77 8.49
C ILE A 43 -19.36 7.32 8.08
N LEU A 44 -19.54 6.02 7.80
CA LEU A 44 -20.80 5.49 7.28
C LEU A 44 -22.04 5.78 8.15
N PRO A 45 -21.96 5.82 9.50
CA PRO A 45 -23.14 6.14 10.33
C PRO A 45 -23.64 7.57 10.14
N GLY A 46 -22.76 8.51 9.76
CA GLY A 46 -23.11 9.91 9.52
C GLY A 46 -23.53 10.22 8.08
N VAL A 47 -23.44 9.24 7.17
CA VAL A 47 -23.72 9.44 5.74
C VAL A 47 -25.19 9.12 5.44
N ALA A 48 -25.89 10.07 4.82
CA ALA A 48 -27.26 9.86 4.35
C ALA A 48 -27.35 8.65 3.40
N ALA A 49 -28.47 7.93 3.43
CA ALA A 49 -28.65 6.70 2.66
C ALA A 49 -28.33 6.86 1.16
N GLY A 50 -28.72 7.99 0.56
CA GLY A 50 -28.43 8.29 -0.86
C GLY A 50 -26.96 8.54 -1.20
N GLY A 51 -26.11 8.85 -0.22
CA GLY A 51 -24.66 9.06 -0.43
C GLY A 51 -23.80 7.85 -0.04
N ARG A 52 -24.39 6.82 0.58
CA ARG A 52 -23.64 5.72 1.20
C ARG A 52 -22.83 4.92 0.20
N GLU A 53 -23.42 4.60 -0.96
CA GLU A 53 -22.75 3.86 -2.03
C GLU A 53 -21.56 4.63 -2.61
N PHE A 54 -21.72 5.94 -2.85
CA PHE A 54 -20.64 6.81 -3.32
C PHE A 54 -19.45 6.80 -2.35
N VAL A 55 -19.72 6.94 -1.04
CA VAL A 55 -18.68 6.92 0.00
C VAL A 55 -17.96 5.57 0.01
N ILE A 56 -18.68 4.46 -0.06
CA ILE A 56 -18.10 3.12 -0.14
C ILE A 56 -17.18 3.00 -1.37
N ASN A 57 -17.65 3.43 -2.54
CA ASN A 57 -16.87 3.34 -3.78
C ASN A 57 -15.62 4.23 -3.72
N LEU A 58 -15.73 5.43 -3.14
CA LEU A 58 -14.60 6.32 -2.94
C LEU A 58 -13.52 5.70 -2.04
N PHE A 59 -13.91 5.17 -0.88
CA PHE A 59 -12.96 4.54 0.05
C PHE A 59 -12.40 3.21 -0.47
N SER A 60 -13.14 2.51 -1.33
CA SER A 60 -12.64 1.34 -2.07
C SER A 60 -11.46 1.68 -2.99
N VAL A 61 -11.29 2.95 -3.39
CA VAL A 61 -10.13 3.42 -4.16
C VAL A 61 -9.07 4.02 -3.25
N LEU A 62 -9.47 4.89 -2.31
CA LEU A 62 -8.56 5.66 -1.48
C LEU A 62 -7.74 4.79 -0.51
N ILE A 63 -8.35 3.76 0.08
CA ILE A 63 -7.68 2.92 1.07
C ILE A 63 -6.55 2.10 0.41
N PRO A 64 -6.79 1.34 -0.68
CA PRO A 64 -5.70 0.69 -1.41
C PRO A 64 -4.64 1.67 -1.91
N PHE A 65 -5.05 2.85 -2.37
CA PHE A 65 -4.14 3.90 -2.82
C PHE A 65 -3.14 4.30 -1.72
N VAL A 66 -3.64 4.62 -0.52
CA VAL A 66 -2.80 4.99 0.62
C VAL A 66 -1.92 3.82 1.08
N GLY A 67 -2.46 2.60 1.13
CA GLY A 67 -1.70 1.40 1.52
C GLY A 67 -0.49 1.13 0.62
N VAL A 68 -0.67 1.26 -0.70
CA VAL A 68 0.42 1.10 -1.68
C VAL A 68 1.43 2.24 -1.57
N LEU A 69 0.99 3.49 -1.40
CA LEU A 69 1.91 4.63 -1.21
C LEU A 69 2.74 4.49 0.06
N LEU A 70 2.17 3.98 1.15
CA LEU A 70 2.92 3.72 2.38
C LEU A 70 3.99 2.64 2.18
N SER A 71 3.68 1.61 1.38
CA SER A 71 4.66 0.59 0.98
C SER A 71 5.83 1.19 0.19
N VAL A 72 5.52 2.08 -0.76
CA VAL A 72 6.50 2.87 -1.53
C VAL A 72 7.35 3.73 -0.62
N TYR A 73 6.75 4.40 0.35
CA TYR A 73 7.47 5.20 1.33
C TYR A 73 8.44 4.37 2.17
N LEU A 74 8.07 3.14 2.53
CA LEU A 74 8.91 2.28 3.36
C LEU A 74 10.03 1.60 2.57
N ALA A 75 9.74 1.07 1.39
CA ALA A 75 10.69 0.25 0.62
C ALA A 75 11.37 0.97 -0.54
N GLY A 76 10.95 2.19 -0.89
CA GLY A 76 11.38 2.90 -2.08
C GLY A 76 10.48 2.59 -3.30
N ILE A 77 10.72 3.31 -4.40
CA ILE A 77 9.79 3.34 -5.54
C ILE A 77 9.64 1.97 -6.22
N LYS A 78 10.72 1.27 -6.58
CA LYS A 78 10.60 0.01 -7.32
C LYS A 78 10.09 -1.11 -6.41
N ALA A 79 10.78 -1.35 -5.30
CA ALA A 79 10.43 -2.41 -4.37
C ALA A 79 9.02 -2.21 -3.76
N GLY A 80 8.68 -0.98 -3.37
CA GLY A 80 7.38 -0.69 -2.77
C GLY A 80 6.21 -0.70 -3.75
N ARG A 81 6.42 -0.39 -5.05
CA ARG A 81 5.37 -0.57 -6.06
C ARG A 81 5.03 -2.05 -6.29
N LEU A 82 6.07 -2.90 -6.37
CA LEU A 82 5.92 -4.34 -6.54
C LEU A 82 5.27 -4.99 -5.30
N MET A 83 5.85 -4.76 -4.12
CA MET A 83 5.33 -5.34 -2.88
C MET A 83 3.98 -4.75 -2.51
N GLY A 84 3.87 -3.42 -2.46
CA GLY A 84 2.62 -2.76 -2.07
C GLY A 84 1.46 -3.13 -2.99
N GLY A 85 1.66 -3.00 -4.31
CA GLY A 85 0.61 -3.30 -5.28
C GLY A 85 0.25 -4.78 -5.35
N GLY A 86 1.27 -5.65 -5.38
CA GLY A 86 1.06 -7.10 -5.44
C GLY A 86 0.38 -7.65 -4.19
N VAL A 87 0.87 -7.28 -2.99
CA VAL A 87 0.28 -7.72 -1.73
C VAL A 87 -1.14 -7.21 -1.59
N MET A 88 -1.39 -5.94 -1.90
CA MET A 88 -2.73 -5.35 -1.83
C MET A 88 -3.72 -6.08 -2.75
N ALA A 89 -3.32 -6.36 -3.99
CA ALA A 89 -4.16 -7.07 -4.95
C ALA A 89 -4.49 -8.50 -4.49
N ILE A 90 -3.47 -9.27 -4.05
CA ILE A 90 -3.63 -10.65 -3.58
C ILE A 90 -4.50 -10.68 -2.32
N PHE A 91 -4.21 -9.80 -1.36
CA PHE A 91 -4.96 -9.73 -0.11
C PHE A 91 -6.43 -9.38 -0.34
N PHE A 92 -6.70 -8.37 -1.18
CA PHE A 92 -8.07 -8.03 -1.53
C PHE A 92 -8.79 -9.18 -2.24
N LEU A 93 -8.13 -9.83 -3.21
CA LEU A 93 -8.73 -10.94 -3.93
C LEU A 93 -9.05 -12.13 -3.01
N TYR A 94 -8.18 -12.40 -2.03
CA TYR A 94 -8.44 -13.39 -0.98
C TYR A 94 -9.70 -13.01 -0.19
N LEU A 95 -9.79 -11.78 0.33
CA LEU A 95 -10.98 -11.34 1.08
C LEU A 95 -12.26 -11.38 0.23
N TYR A 96 -12.17 -10.95 -1.02
CA TYR A 96 -13.28 -10.91 -1.94
C TYR A 96 -13.82 -12.32 -2.23
N THR A 97 -12.93 -13.27 -2.53
CA THR A 97 -13.31 -14.67 -2.77
C THR A 97 -13.76 -15.39 -1.50
N SER A 98 -13.16 -15.09 -0.35
CA SER A 98 -13.52 -15.73 0.93
C SER A 98 -14.82 -15.21 1.55
N SER A 99 -15.21 -13.98 1.24
CA SER A 99 -16.39 -13.33 1.83
C SER A 99 -17.72 -13.80 1.22
N GLY A 100 -17.70 -14.52 0.10
CA GLY A 100 -18.91 -15.09 -0.52
C GLY A 100 -19.94 -14.05 -1.01
N VAL A 101 -19.56 -12.77 -1.03
CA VAL A 101 -20.43 -11.67 -1.50
C VAL A 101 -20.59 -11.79 -3.01
N VAL A 102 -21.81 -11.52 -3.50
CA VAL A 102 -22.21 -11.51 -4.90
C VAL A 102 -21.06 -11.10 -5.82
N PHE A 103 -20.70 -11.96 -6.78
CA PHE A 103 -19.63 -11.74 -7.74
C PHE A 103 -19.89 -10.48 -8.58
N SER A 104 -19.51 -9.31 -8.05
CA SER A 104 -19.53 -8.02 -8.72
C SER A 104 -18.11 -7.60 -9.07
N TRP A 105 -17.88 -7.23 -10.33
CA TRP A 105 -16.56 -6.78 -10.78
C TRP A 105 -16.20 -5.38 -10.27
N LEU A 106 -17.17 -4.60 -9.78
CA LEU A 106 -16.95 -3.20 -9.40
C LEU A 106 -15.95 -3.05 -8.23
N PRO A 107 -16.07 -3.76 -7.09
CA PRO A 107 -15.09 -3.69 -6.00
C PRO A 107 -13.67 -4.05 -6.44
N VAL A 108 -13.55 -5.03 -7.34
CA VAL A 108 -12.27 -5.45 -7.93
C VAL A 108 -11.68 -4.31 -8.75
N ALA A 109 -12.47 -3.71 -9.66
CA ALA A 109 -12.03 -2.61 -10.49
C ALA A 109 -11.62 -1.38 -9.68
N LEU A 110 -12.38 -1.02 -8.63
CA LEU A 110 -12.07 0.11 -7.76
C LEU A 110 -10.76 -0.11 -6.99
N THR A 111 -10.54 -1.32 -6.47
CA THR A 111 -9.30 -1.64 -5.76
C THR A 111 -8.09 -1.58 -6.68
N LEU A 112 -8.19 -2.19 -7.87
CA LEU A 112 -7.14 -2.12 -8.88
C LEU A 112 -6.89 -0.68 -9.35
N GLY A 113 -7.95 0.14 -9.45
CA GLY A 113 -7.87 1.56 -9.72
C GLY A 113 -7.06 2.31 -8.65
N GLY A 114 -7.33 2.06 -7.37
CA GLY A 114 -6.57 2.64 -6.26
C GLY A 114 -5.09 2.26 -6.30
N ILE A 115 -4.78 0.99 -6.57
CA ILE A 115 -3.40 0.50 -6.74
C ILE A 115 -2.72 1.19 -7.92
N ALA A 116 -3.39 1.26 -9.08
CA ALA A 116 -2.86 1.89 -10.28
C ALA A 116 -2.56 3.38 -10.06
N LEU A 117 -3.49 4.10 -9.42
CA LEU A 117 -3.29 5.50 -9.04
C LEU A 117 -2.06 5.68 -8.15
N ALA A 118 -1.86 4.80 -7.16
CA ALA A 118 -0.71 4.89 -6.25
C ALA A 118 0.60 4.64 -6.99
N VAL A 119 0.61 3.64 -7.87
CA VAL A 119 1.74 3.28 -8.72
C VAL A 119 2.12 4.43 -9.66
N LEU A 120 1.14 5.16 -10.20
CA LEU A 120 1.37 6.34 -11.04
C LEU A 120 1.85 7.52 -10.21
N ALA A 121 1.21 7.79 -9.07
CA ALA A 121 1.59 8.86 -8.15
C ALA A 121 3.03 8.70 -7.63
N ALA A 122 3.45 7.47 -7.34
CA ALA A 122 4.80 7.14 -6.90
C ALA A 122 5.91 7.57 -7.89
N ARG A 123 5.60 7.73 -9.18
CA ARG A 123 6.56 8.24 -10.18
C ARG A 123 6.96 9.69 -9.92
N TYR A 124 6.11 10.45 -9.25
CA TYR A 124 6.34 11.85 -8.89
C TYR A 124 6.95 12.01 -7.48
N CYS A 125 7.32 10.91 -6.81
CA CYS A 125 7.92 10.92 -5.46
C CYS A 125 9.38 10.39 -5.45
N PRO A 126 10.32 11.00 -6.20
CA PRO A 126 11.68 10.47 -6.42
C PRO A 126 12.57 10.39 -5.16
N THR A 127 12.15 10.94 -4.02
CA THR A 127 13.01 11.20 -2.85
C THR A 127 12.66 10.40 -1.59
N LEU A 128 11.70 9.46 -1.63
CA LEU A 128 11.12 8.94 -0.39
C LEU A 128 12.02 8.01 0.44
N LYS A 129 13.00 7.32 -0.15
CA LYS A 129 14.08 6.57 0.53
C LYS A 129 14.95 5.84 -0.49
N PRO A 130 16.18 5.41 -0.11
CA PRO A 130 16.94 4.47 -0.92
C PRO A 130 16.10 3.22 -1.20
N ASP A 131 16.04 2.84 -2.47
CA ASP A 131 15.30 1.67 -2.95
C ASP A 131 15.94 0.41 -2.36
N LEU A 132 15.15 -0.40 -1.66
CA LEU A 132 15.62 -1.66 -1.12
C LEU A 132 16.01 -2.65 -2.22
N GLY A 133 15.55 -2.45 -3.47
CA GLY A 133 15.93 -3.29 -4.60
C GLY A 133 17.43 -3.28 -4.94
N GLY A 134 18.19 -2.28 -4.50
CA GLY A 134 19.65 -2.23 -4.68
C GLY A 134 20.46 -2.79 -3.50
N ALA A 135 19.80 -3.21 -2.41
CA ALA A 135 20.49 -3.80 -1.24
C ALA A 135 20.75 -5.31 -1.39
N PHE A 136 20.15 -5.94 -2.41
CA PHE A 136 20.25 -7.39 -2.69
C PHE A 136 20.89 -7.69 -4.05
N GLY A 137 21.56 -6.72 -4.69
CA GLY A 137 22.23 -6.85 -5.98
C GLY A 137 23.53 -6.08 -6.06
#